data_AF-A0A971M281-F1
#
_entry.id   AF-A0A971M281-F1
#
_cell.length_a   1.000
_cell.length_b   1.000
_cell.length_c   1.000
_cell.angle_alpha   90.00
_cell.angle_beta   90.00
_cell.angle_gamma   90.00
#
_symmetry.space_group_name_H-M   'P 1'
#
loop_
_entity.id
_entity.type
_entity.pdbx_description
1 polymer ?
#
loop_
_entity_poly.entity_id
_entity_poly.type
_entity_poly.pdbx_seq_one_letter_code
_entity_poly.pdbx_strand_id
1 'polypeptide(L)' 'VEDHKGAKIVDLRSYQIINDGELVPTRDGISFSPEKVDAVIELLREAQKKIAGAPAR' A
#
# COMPACT_ATOMS: atom_id res chain seq x y z
N VAL A 1 6.31 -0.42 -8.88
CA VAL A 1 6.19 0.80 -9.72
C VAL A 1 5.74 0.34 -11.08
N GLU A 2 4.56 0.77 -11.51
CA GLU A 2 3.95 0.36 -12.78
C GLU A 2 3.82 1.56 -13.73
N ASP A 3 3.82 1.30 -15.02
CA ASP A 3 3.48 2.29 -16.04
C ASP A 3 2.00 2.12 -16.40
N HIS A 4 1.17 3.10 -16.01
CA HIS A 4 -0.24 3.11 -16.34
C HIS A 4 -0.53 4.28 -17.27
N LYS A 5 -0.75 3.99 -18.56
CA LYS A 5 -1.08 4.98 -19.60
C LYS A 5 -0.05 6.12 -19.70
N GLY A 6 1.24 5.83 -19.52
CA GLY A 6 2.33 6.80 -19.60
C GLY A 6 2.61 7.54 -18.29
N ALA A 7 1.87 7.25 -17.22
CA ALA A 7 2.14 7.75 -15.88
C ALA A 7 2.71 6.65 -15.00
N LYS A 8 3.85 6.93 -14.35
CA LYS A 8 4.38 6.03 -13.32
C LYS A 8 3.50 6.09 -12.09
N ILE A 9 3.17 4.94 -11.51
CA ILE A 9 2.42 4.81 -10.26
C ILE A 9 3.13 3.87 -9.29
N VAL A 10 2.92 4.11 -8.00
CA VAL A 10 3.26 3.20 -6.92
C VAL A 10 1.96 2.59 -6.42
N ASP A 11 1.87 1.26 -6.43
CA ASP A 11 0.71 0.52 -5.94
C ASP A 11 1.11 -0.24 -4.66
N LEU A 12 0.35 -0.03 -3.60
CA LEU A 12 0.44 -0.77 -2.35
C LEU A 12 -0.88 -1.53 -2.16
N ARG A 13 -0.84 -2.86 -2.24
CA ARG A 13 -2.05 -3.68 -2.32
C ARG A 13 -1.85 -5.05 -1.69
N SER A 14 -2.92 -5.58 -1.12
CA SER A 14 -3.00 -6.96 -0.66
C SER A 14 -3.15 -7.91 -1.84
N TYR A 15 -2.43 -9.01 -1.81
CA TYR A 15 -2.57 -10.09 -2.79
C TYR A 15 -3.14 -11.32 -2.08
N GLN A 16 -3.99 -12.05 -2.79
CA GLN A 16 -4.45 -13.36 -2.37
C GLN A 16 -3.78 -14.43 -3.23
N ILE A 17 -3.50 -15.58 -2.62
CA ILE A 17 -3.04 -16.76 -3.36
C ILE A 17 -4.28 -17.53 -3.80
N ILE A 18 -4.44 -17.71 -5.11
CA ILE A 18 -5.43 -18.64 -5.66
C ILE A 18 -4.72 -19.87 -6.24
N ASN A 19 -5.52 -20.86 -6.65
CA ASN A 19 -5.11 -22.17 -7.16
C ASN A 19 -3.73 -22.18 -7.84
N ASP A 20 -2.91 -23.16 -7.47
CA ASP A 20 -1.54 -23.38 -7.96
C ASP A 20 -0.52 -22.28 -7.63
N GLY A 21 -0.82 -21.43 -6.64
CA GLY A 21 0.16 -20.50 -6.07
C GLY A 21 0.21 -19.14 -6.77
N GLU A 22 -0.74 -18.84 -7.66
CA GLU A 22 -0.80 -17.56 -8.35
C GLU A 22 -1.23 -16.44 -7.40
N LEU A 23 -0.47 -15.34 -7.41
CA LEU A 23 -0.79 -14.13 -6.68
C LEU A 23 -1.76 -13.28 -7.50
N VAL A 24 -2.98 -13.10 -6.99
CA VAL A 24 -3.98 -12.22 -7.60
C VAL A 24 -4.18 -10.98 -6.74
N PRO A 25 -4.10 -9.76 -7.32
CA PRO A 25 -4.32 -8.52 -6.59
C PRO A 25 -5.76 -8.43 -6.09
N THR A 26 -5.96 -8.01 -4.83
CA THR A 26 -7.30 -7.77 -4.30
C THR A 26 -7.75 -6.32 -4.58
N ARG A 27 -8.97 -5.98 -4.14
CA ARG A 27 -9.46 -4.59 -4.16
C ARG A 27 -8.89 -3.75 -3.01
N ASP A 28 -8.24 -4.39 -2.04
CA ASP A 28 -7.67 -3.73 -0.87
C ASP A 28 -6.28 -3.21 -1.21
N GLY A 29 -6.22 -1.96 -1.61
CA GLY A 29 -4.97 -1.29 -1.94
C GLY A 29 -5.18 0.16 -2.32
N ILE A 30 -4.07 0.87 -2.44
CA ILE A 30 -4.02 2.25 -2.88
C ILE A 30 -2.91 2.42 -3.90
N SER A 31 -3.24 3.10 -5.00
CA SER A 31 -2.26 3.54 -5.99
C SER A 31 -2.07 5.05 -5.85
N PHE A 32 -0.83 5.50 -5.92
CA PHE A 32 -0.46 6.90 -5.81
C PHE A 32 0.71 7.23 -6.74
N SER A 33 0.88 8.52 -7.01
CA SER A 33 1.96 8.99 -7.86
C SER A 33 3.31 8.96 -7.12
N PRO A 34 4.45 8.70 -7.81
CA PRO A 34 5.76 8.54 -7.17
C PRO A 34 6.18 9.73 -6.30
N GLU A 35 5.80 10.94 -6.65
CA GLU A 35 6.09 12.15 -5.88
C GLU A 35 5.42 12.17 -4.49
N LYS A 36 4.48 11.26 -4.22
CA LYS A 36 3.79 11.14 -2.92
C LYS A 36 4.42 10.10 -1.98
N VAL A 37 5.47 9.39 -2.40
CA VAL A 37 6.08 8.31 -1.61
C VAL A 37 6.48 8.77 -0.21
N ASP A 38 7.17 9.90 -0.09
CA ASP A 38 7.64 10.40 1.22
C ASP A 38 6.47 10.73 2.15
N ALA A 39 5.43 11.39 1.64
CA ALA A 39 4.22 11.71 2.40
C ALA A 39 3.50 10.45 2.90
N VAL A 40 3.46 9.38 2.08
CA VAL A 40 2.88 8.09 2.50
C VAL A 40 3.73 7.43 3.58
N ILE A 41 5.07 7.48 3.47
CA ILE A 41 5.98 6.96 4.51
C ILE A 41 5.76 7.68 5.84
N GLU A 42 5.65 9.01 5.81
CA GLU A 42 5.38 9.82 7.01
C GLU A 42 4.04 9.45 7.65
N LEU A 43 2.97 9.35 6.85
CA LEU A 43 1.65 8.94 7.31
C LEU A 43 1.68 7.58 8.03
N LEU A 44 2.37 6.59 7.45
CA LEU A 44 2.49 5.26 8.04
C LEU A 44 3.29 5.27 9.35
N ARG A 45 4.36 6.08 9.44
CA ARG A 45 5.13 6.25 10.67
C ARG A 45 4.29 6.88 11.79
N GLU A 46 3.49 7.90 11.47
CA GLU A 46 2.58 8.51 12.44
C GLU A 46 1.49 7.53 12.89
N ALA A 47 0.91 6.77 11.97
CA ALA A 47 -0.07 5.74 12.28
C ALA A 47 0.51 4.69 13.24
N GLN A 48 1.74 4.23 12.99
CA GLN A 48 2.43 3.29 13.87
C GLN A 48 2.59 3.83 15.29
N LYS A 49 3.01 5.10 15.44
CA LYS A 49 3.13 5.76 16.76
C LYS A 49 1.79 5.84 17.49
N LYS A 50 0.71 6.19 16.77
CA LYS A 50 -0.64 6.26 17.34
C LYS A 50 -1.15 4.91 17.82
N ILE A 51 -0.89 3.84 17.06
CA ILE A 51 -1.27 2.47 17.43
C ILE A 51 -0.47 1.98 18.63
N ALA A 52 0.85 2.23 18.66
CA ALA A 52 1.71 1.83 19.78
C ALA A 52 1.34 2.53 21.10
N GLY A 53 0.80 3.75 21.04
CA GLY A 53 0.27 4.48 22.19
C GLY A 53 -1.20 4.18 22.52
N ALA A 54 -1.91 3.42 21.70
CA ALA A 54 -3.31 3.08 21.93
C ALA A 54 -3.40 1.84 22.86
N PRO A 55 -4.29 1.85 23.88
CA PRO A 55 -4.56 0.62 24.63
C PRO A 55 -5.12 -0.44 23.68
N ALA A 56 -4.67 -1.69 23.84
CA ALA A 56 -5.24 -2.81 23.10
C ALA A 56 -6.76 -2.85 23.33
N ARG A 57 -7.53 -2.81 22.24
CA ARG A 57 -8.98 -2.97 22.28
C ARG A 57 -9.34 -4.45 22.38
#